data_AF-A0A3B9XSD6-F1
#
_entry.id   AF-A0A3B9XSD6-F1
#
_cell.length_a   1.000
_cell.length_b   1.000
_cell.length_c   1.000
_cell.angle_alpha   90.00
_cell.angle_beta   90.00
_cell.angle_gamma   90.00
#
_symmetry.space_group_name_H-M   'P 1'
#
loop_
_entity.id
_entity.type
_entity.pdbx_description
1 polymer ?
#
loop_
_entity_poly.entity_id
_entity_poly.type
_entity_poly.pdbx_seq_one_letter_code
_entity_poly.pdbx_strand_id
1 'polypeptide(L)'
;MCGWLAGITWAADLSLDALQLRGDLQQGGMVIGQAPKGAQVRYDGRALTLTESGEFVLGFGRDEPLRQSLQVVLADGSKQTLPFTLKKREYNLQRIEGVPGRTVNPDPEHLQRIRFEAGQVKRARDSDTDLRGFLQTFTWPVRGPI
;
A
#
# COMPACT_ATOMS: atom_id res chain seq x y z
N MET A 1 38.10 -24.56 23.20
CA MET A 1 37.56 -24.91 21.87
C MET A 1 36.10 -24.46 21.87
N CYS A 2 35.81 -23.28 21.33
CA CYS A 2 34.50 -22.62 21.39
C CYS A 2 33.58 -23.13 20.27
N GLY A 3 32.47 -23.77 20.62
CA GLY A 3 31.37 -24.07 19.69
C GLY A 3 30.40 -22.89 19.63
N TRP A 4 30.26 -22.29 18.45
CA TRP A 4 29.28 -21.24 18.17
C TRP A 4 27.93 -21.90 17.82
N LEU A 5 26.90 -21.67 18.63
CA LEU A 5 25.53 -22.05 18.29
C LEU A 5 24.91 -20.94 17.43
N ALA A 6 24.53 -21.30 16.20
CA ALA A 6 23.79 -20.45 15.29
C ALA A 6 22.38 -20.19 15.85
N GLY A 7 22.09 -18.93 16.18
CA GLY A 7 20.75 -18.49 16.53
C GLY A 7 19.88 -18.40 15.27
N ILE A 8 18.87 -19.25 15.20
CA ILE A 8 17.76 -19.14 14.24
C ILE A 8 16.92 -17.93 14.69
N THR A 9 16.94 -16.86 13.91
CA THR A 9 16.05 -15.69 14.11
C THR A 9 14.67 -16.01 13.56
N TRP A 10 13.71 -16.22 14.45
CA TRP A 10 12.29 -16.36 14.10
C TRP A 10 11.74 -14.99 13.70
N ALA A 11 11.23 -14.88 12.47
CA ALA A 11 10.37 -13.76 12.09
C ALA A 11 9.05 -13.86 12.86
N ALA A 12 8.57 -12.75 13.41
CA ALA A 12 7.32 -12.72 14.15
C ALA A 12 6.13 -12.69 13.17
N ASP A 13 5.49 -13.85 12.98
CA ASP A 13 4.14 -13.96 12.43
C ASP A 13 3.15 -13.46 13.48
N LEU A 14 2.44 -12.37 13.20
CA LEU A 14 1.30 -11.94 14.01
C LEU A 14 0.06 -12.69 13.49
N SER A 15 -0.29 -13.78 14.17
CA SER A 15 -1.51 -14.56 13.90
C SER A 15 -2.62 -14.17 14.90
N LEU A 16 -3.72 -13.66 14.37
CA LEU A 16 -5.06 -13.77 14.97
C LEU A 16 -5.87 -14.69 14.04
N ASP A 17 -5.46 -15.96 14.03
CA ASP A 17 -5.97 -17.17 13.36
C ASP A 17 -6.53 -17.12 11.92
N ALA A 18 -6.51 -15.99 11.21
CA ALA A 18 -6.96 -15.98 9.81
C ALA A 18 -6.52 -14.81 8.92
N LEU A 19 -6.07 -13.67 9.47
CA LEU A 19 -5.62 -12.53 8.65
C LEU A 19 -4.10 -12.53 8.52
N GLN A 20 -3.58 -12.66 7.30
CA GLN A 20 -2.15 -12.55 7.00
C GLN A 20 -1.87 -11.33 6.14
N LEU A 21 -0.74 -10.66 6.36
CA LEU A 21 -0.24 -9.57 5.51
C LEU A 21 1.13 -9.95 4.96
N ARG A 22 1.31 -9.86 3.64
CA ARG A 22 2.55 -10.20 2.93
C ARG A 22 3.07 -8.99 2.16
N GLY A 23 4.34 -8.66 2.36
CA GLY A 23 5.00 -7.51 1.74
C GLY A 23 5.66 -6.60 2.78
N ASP A 24 6.05 -5.41 2.35
CA ASP A 24 6.76 -4.46 3.20
C ASP A 24 5.79 -3.52 3.93
N LEU A 25 5.64 -3.74 5.23
CA LEU A 25 4.99 -2.81 6.16
C LEU A 25 5.89 -1.58 6.38
N GLN A 26 5.93 -0.70 5.40
CA GLN A 26 6.75 0.50 5.37
C GLN A 26 6.01 1.65 4.69
N GLN A 27 6.31 2.88 5.07
CA GLN A 27 5.86 4.07 4.35
C GLN A 27 6.21 4.00 2.85
N GLY A 28 5.24 4.28 1.99
CA GLY A 28 5.36 4.11 0.53
C GLY A 28 5.39 2.66 0.05
N GLY A 29 5.15 1.70 0.94
CA GLY A 29 5.09 0.26 0.64
C GLY A 29 3.70 -0.21 0.25
N MET A 30 3.63 -1.48 -0.16
CA MET A 30 2.39 -2.17 -0.50
C MET A 30 2.42 -3.58 0.11
N VAL A 31 1.28 -4.02 0.61
CA VAL A 31 1.08 -5.39 1.11
C VAL A 31 -0.13 -6.03 0.46
N ILE A 32 -0.05 -7.34 0.28
CA ILE A 32 -1.18 -8.19 -0.08
C ILE A 32 -1.64 -8.87 1.21
N GLY A 33 -2.91 -8.68 1.54
CA GLY A 33 -3.53 -9.34 2.67
C GLY A 33 -4.34 -10.56 2.25
N GLN A 34 -4.45 -11.52 3.16
CA GLN A 34 -5.30 -12.70 3.05
C GLN A 34 -6.21 -12.74 4.27
N ALA A 35 -7.51 -12.55 4.06
CA ALA A 35 -8.54 -12.69 5.08
C ALA A 35 -9.23 -14.06 4.97
N PRO A 36 -9.90 -14.54 6.04
CA PRO A 36 -10.77 -15.70 5.94
C PRO A 36 -11.94 -15.43 5.00
N LYS A 37 -12.45 -16.51 4.38
CA LYS A 37 -13.55 -16.44 3.43
C LYS A 37 -14.80 -15.83 4.08
N GLY A 38 -15.43 -14.89 3.39
CA GLY A 38 -16.63 -14.19 3.86
C GLY A 38 -16.38 -13.08 4.89
N ALA A 39 -15.12 -12.81 5.25
CA ALA A 39 -14.79 -11.66 6.06
C ALA A 39 -14.88 -10.35 5.27
N GLN A 40 -15.10 -9.26 6.00
CA GLN A 40 -15.03 -7.90 5.49
C GLN A 40 -13.87 -7.19 6.16
N VAL A 41 -13.03 -6.51 5.37
CA VAL A 41 -11.89 -5.75 5.90
C VAL A 41 -12.12 -4.27 5.64
N ARG A 42 -11.83 -3.45 6.65
CA ARG A 42 -11.83 -1.99 6.55
C ARG A 42 -10.48 -1.43 7.00
N TYR A 43 -10.01 -0.42 6.27
CA TYR A 43 -8.80 0.33 6.57
C TYR A 43 -9.13 1.82 6.54
N ASP A 44 -8.77 2.54 7.60
CA ASP A 44 -9.01 3.98 7.73
C ASP A 44 -10.46 4.40 7.38
N GLY A 45 -11.43 3.63 7.89
CA GLY A 45 -12.85 3.86 7.65
C GLY A 45 -13.38 3.42 6.27
N ARG A 46 -12.52 3.05 5.33
CA ARG A 46 -12.89 2.57 3.98
C ARG A 46 -12.97 1.03 3.95
N ALA A 47 -14.00 0.50 3.32
CA ALA A 47 -14.09 -0.94 3.02
C ALA A 47 -13.14 -1.31 1.88
N LEU A 48 -12.38 -2.38 2.08
CA LEU A 48 -11.51 -2.94 1.05
C LEU A 48 -12.27 -3.96 0.22
N THR A 49 -12.01 -3.96 -1.08
CA THR A 49 -12.51 -4.98 -2.01
C THR A 49 -11.66 -6.23 -1.86
N LEU A 50 -12.31 -7.34 -1.51
CA LEU A 50 -11.68 -8.65 -1.40
C LEU A 50 -12.07 -9.51 -2.60
N THR A 51 -11.17 -10.39 -3.02
CA THR A 51 -11.49 -11.47 -3.94
C THR A 51 -12.39 -12.51 -3.26
N GLU A 52 -12.94 -13.43 -4.05
CA GLU A 52 -13.71 -14.58 -3.54
C GLU A 52 -12.91 -15.50 -2.61
N SER A 53 -11.59 -15.53 -2.80
CA SER A 53 -10.64 -16.28 -1.98
C SER A 53 -10.18 -15.50 -0.75
N GLY A 54 -10.55 -14.22 -0.62
CA GLY A 54 -10.24 -13.36 0.53
C GLY A 54 -8.93 -12.57 0.41
N GLU A 55 -8.32 -12.50 -0.78
CA GLU A 55 -7.16 -11.63 -0.99
C GLU A 55 -7.57 -10.16 -1.13
N PHE A 56 -6.74 -9.25 -0.64
CA PHE A 56 -6.88 -7.82 -0.85
C PHE A 56 -5.50 -7.15 -0.94
N VAL A 57 -5.46 -5.90 -1.40
CA VAL A 57 -4.24 -5.11 -1.48
C VAL A 57 -4.37 -3.84 -0.65
N LEU A 58 -3.28 -3.45 -0.01
CA LEU A 58 -3.19 -2.21 0.75
C LEU A 58 -1.89 -1.48 0.40
N GLY A 59 -2.00 -0.23 -0.03
CA GLY A 59 -0.88 0.67 -0.25
C GLY A 59 -0.78 1.69 0.86
N PHE A 60 0.43 1.96 1.34
CA PHE A 60 0.70 2.99 2.32
C PHE A 60 1.25 4.24 1.63
N GLY A 61 0.67 5.39 1.93
CA GLY A 61 1.21 6.68 1.51
C GLY A 61 2.66 6.90 1.99
N ARG A 62 3.34 7.84 1.34
CA ARG A 62 4.74 8.20 1.63
C ARG A 62 4.95 8.64 3.07
N ASP A 63 3.99 9.38 3.63
CA ASP A 63 4.09 10.04 4.94
C ASP A 63 2.97 9.58 5.90
N GLU A 64 2.50 8.34 5.73
CA GLU A 64 1.48 7.75 6.61
C GLU A 64 1.92 7.66 8.08
N PRO A 65 1.01 7.78 9.06
CA PRO A 65 1.29 7.47 10.45
C PRO A 65 1.89 6.06 10.61
N LEU A 66 2.86 5.92 11.51
CA LEU A 66 3.53 4.63 11.69
C LEU A 66 2.64 3.59 12.38
N ARG A 67 1.70 4.01 13.23
CA ARG A 67 0.74 3.10 13.86
C ARG A 67 -0.52 3.07 13.04
N GLN A 68 -0.88 1.88 12.58
CA GLN A 68 -2.01 1.64 11.70
C GLN A 68 -2.89 0.53 12.28
N SER A 69 -4.11 0.39 11.76
CA SER A 69 -4.99 -0.70 12.14
C SER A 69 -5.93 -1.12 11.02
N LEU A 70 -6.25 -2.41 10.98
CA LEU A 70 -7.32 -2.96 10.15
C LEU A 70 -8.49 -3.36 11.05
N GLN A 71 -9.71 -3.08 10.60
CA GLN A 71 -10.91 -3.62 11.20
C GLN A 71 -11.40 -4.78 10.35
N VAL A 72 -11.56 -5.95 10.96
CA VAL A 72 -12.02 -7.16 10.30
C VAL A 72 -13.34 -7.57 10.92
N VAL A 73 -14.34 -7.84 10.10
CA VAL A 73 -15.60 -8.46 10.49
C VAL A 73 -15.63 -9.85 9.90
N LEU A 74 -15.64 -10.88 10.74
CA LEU A 74 -15.69 -12.27 10.30
C LEU A 74 -17.11 -12.69 9.90
N ALA A 75 -17.22 -13.85 9.24
CA ALA A 75 -18.48 -14.40 8.77
C ALA A 75 -19.48 -14.71 9.91
N ASP A 76 -18.99 -14.95 11.13
CA ASP A 76 -19.81 -15.14 12.33
C ASP A 76 -20.29 -13.81 12.95
N GLY A 77 -19.92 -12.68 12.36
CA GLY A 77 -20.23 -11.33 12.83
C GLY A 77 -19.28 -10.78 13.90
N SER A 78 -18.30 -11.57 14.35
CA SER A 78 -17.29 -11.09 15.29
C SER A 78 -16.43 -10.01 14.64
N LYS A 79 -16.08 -9.00 15.44
CA LYS A 79 -15.27 -7.86 15.01
C LYS A 79 -13.92 -7.92 15.68
N GLN A 80 -12.87 -7.75 14.89
CA GLN A 80 -11.50 -7.70 15.37
C GLN A 80 -10.81 -6.46 14.84
N THR A 81 -9.96 -5.86 15.66
CA THR A 81 -9.08 -4.78 15.23
C THR A 81 -7.65 -5.31 15.29
N LEU A 82 -6.98 -5.33 14.14
CA LEU A 82 -5.59 -5.74 14.03
C LEU A 82 -4.69 -4.50 13.95
N PRO A 83 -4.01 -4.11 15.04
CA PRO A 83 -3.01 -3.06 14.98
C PRO A 83 -1.72 -3.57 14.33
N PHE A 84 -1.04 -2.71 13.58
CA PHE A 84 0.29 -3.00 13.04
C PHE A 84 1.12 -1.71 12.94
N THR A 85 2.44 -1.86 12.82
CA THR A 85 3.37 -0.73 12.76
C THR A 85 4.10 -0.73 11.43
N LEU A 86 4.07 0.40 10.73
CA LEU A 86 4.87 0.67 9.55
C LEU A 86 6.29 1.07 9.94
N LYS A 87 7.27 0.61 9.18
CA LYS A 87 8.64 1.14 9.20
C LYS A 87 8.65 2.53 8.56
N LYS A 88 9.40 3.45 9.16
CA LYS A 88 9.68 4.75 8.54
C LYS A 88 10.66 4.54 7.37
N ARG A 89 10.41 5.19 6.23
CA ARG A 89 11.31 5.16 5.09
C ARG A 89 12.18 6.41 5.07
N GLU A 90 13.48 6.23 4.90
CA GLU A 90 14.38 7.32 4.54
C GLU A 90 14.41 7.47 3.02
N TYR A 91 14.22 8.70 2.54
CA TYR A 91 14.22 9.01 1.12
C TYR A 91 15.46 9.85 0.79
N ASN A 92 16.15 9.51 -0.29
CA ASN A 92 17.22 10.35 -0.81
C ASN A 92 16.60 11.62 -1.42
N LEU A 93 16.78 12.75 -0.75
CA LEU A 93 16.24 14.03 -1.20
C LEU A 93 17.20 14.68 -2.19
N GLN A 94 16.70 14.96 -3.39
CA GLN A 94 17.43 15.68 -4.43
C GLN A 94 16.84 17.06 -4.61
N ARG A 95 17.72 18.05 -4.74
CA ARG A 95 17.37 19.42 -5.12
C ARG A 95 17.67 19.60 -6.60
N ILE A 96 16.63 19.89 -7.38
CA ILE A 96 16.75 20.11 -8.82
C ILE A 96 16.62 21.61 -9.09
N GLU A 97 17.62 22.18 -9.74
CA GLU A 97 17.65 23.60 -10.14
C GLU A 97 17.53 23.72 -11.66
N GLY A 98 17.03 24.85 -12.15
CA GLY A 98 16.92 25.11 -13.59
C GLY A 98 15.71 24.47 -14.30
N VAL A 99 14.72 23.96 -13.56
CA VAL A 99 13.44 23.55 -14.16
C VAL A 99 12.76 24.75 -14.85
N PRO A 100 12.19 24.58 -16.06
CA PRO A 100 11.54 25.68 -16.77
C PRO A 100 10.47 26.38 -15.92
N GLY A 101 10.54 27.71 -15.82
CA GLY A 101 9.64 28.51 -14.98
C GLY A 101 8.15 28.24 -15.24
N ARG A 102 7.76 27.97 -16.49
CA ARG A 102 6.39 27.61 -16.88
C ARG A 102 5.82 26.36 -16.20
N THR A 103 6.69 25.45 -15.74
CA THR A 103 6.28 24.20 -15.07
C THR A 103 6.01 24.43 -13.58
N VAL A 104 6.67 25.43 -12.98
CA VAL A 104 6.52 25.77 -11.56
C VAL A 104 5.59 26.96 -11.33
N ASN A 105 5.46 27.86 -12.31
CA ASN A 105 4.59 29.02 -12.30
C ASN A 105 3.83 29.10 -13.64
N PRO A 106 2.82 28.23 -13.85
CA PRO A 106 2.05 28.19 -15.08
C PRO A 106 1.09 29.37 -15.21
N ASP A 107 0.95 29.91 -16.43
CA ASP A 107 -0.03 30.94 -16.76
C ASP A 107 -1.48 30.43 -16.63
N PRO A 108 -2.49 31.32 -16.53
CA PRO A 108 -3.89 30.92 -16.30
C PRO A 108 -4.46 29.90 -17.30
N GLU A 109 -4.09 29.99 -18.57
CA GLU A 109 -4.51 29.03 -19.60
C GLU A 109 -3.95 27.62 -19.33
N HIS A 110 -2.66 27.53 -18.97
CA HIS A 110 -2.05 26.27 -18.58
C HIS A 110 -2.66 25.71 -17.29
N LEU A 111 -2.99 26.56 -16.31
CA LEU A 111 -3.68 26.14 -15.09
C LEU A 111 -5.06 25.52 -15.39
N GLN A 112 -5.82 26.08 -16.34
CA GLN A 112 -7.10 25.50 -16.75
C GLN A 112 -6.90 24.09 -17.32
N ARG A 113 -5.93 23.91 -18.22
CA ARG A 113 -5.59 22.59 -18.77
C ARG A 113 -5.17 21.60 -17.67
N ILE A 114 -4.28 22.01 -16.76
CA ILE A 114 -3.81 21.18 -15.63
C ILE A 114 -4.99 20.69 -14.80
N ARG A 115 -5.94 21.58 -14.46
CA ARG A 115 -7.13 21.20 -13.67
C ARG A 115 -8.01 20.20 -14.42
N PHE A 116 -8.24 20.43 -15.70
CA PHE A 116 -9.01 19.52 -16.54
C PHE A 116 -8.38 18.13 -16.57
N GLU A 117 -7.08 18.04 -16.87
CA GLU A 117 -6.32 16.79 -16.92
C GLU A 117 -6.26 16.08 -15.58
N ALA A 118 -6.00 16.81 -14.49
CA ALA A 118 -6.04 16.26 -13.13
C ALA A 118 -7.42 15.65 -12.81
N GLY A 119 -8.50 16.28 -13.28
CA GLY A 119 -9.85 15.73 -13.18
C GLY A 119 -10.03 14.42 -13.98
N GLN A 120 -9.36 14.26 -15.13
CA GLN A 120 -9.38 12.99 -15.87
C GLN A 120 -8.61 11.90 -15.13
N VAL A 121 -7.41 12.21 -14.61
CA VAL A 121 -6.59 11.28 -13.83
C VAL A 121 -7.32 10.83 -12.58
N LYS A 122 -7.98 11.76 -11.86
CA LYS A 122 -8.78 11.44 -10.69
C LYS A 122 -9.90 10.46 -11.04
N ARG A 123 -10.70 10.77 -12.05
CA ARG A 123 -11.78 9.88 -12.52
C ARG A 123 -11.30 8.49 -12.91
N ALA A 124 -10.14 8.38 -13.55
CA ALA A 124 -9.55 7.09 -13.90
C ALA A 124 -9.14 6.29 -12.65
N ARG A 125 -8.57 6.96 -11.64
CA ARG A 125 -8.13 6.34 -10.37
C ARG A 125 -9.25 6.03 -9.38
N ASP A 126 -10.42 6.67 -9.54
CA ASP A 126 -11.59 6.43 -8.69
C ASP A 126 -12.27 5.08 -9.00
N SER A 127 -11.83 4.37 -10.04
CA SER A 127 -12.33 3.03 -10.37
C SER A 127 -11.85 1.98 -9.37
N ASP A 128 -12.80 1.19 -8.86
CA ASP A 128 -12.56 -0.01 -8.06
C ASP A 128 -13.06 -1.22 -8.87
N THR A 129 -12.16 -2.13 -9.20
CA THR A 129 -12.41 -3.25 -10.12
C THR A 129 -12.01 -4.56 -9.47
N ASP A 130 -12.66 -5.66 -9.85
CA ASP A 130 -12.36 -7.02 -9.38
C ASP A 130 -11.13 -7.66 -10.06
N LEU A 131 -10.34 -6.85 -10.77
CA LEU A 131 -9.11 -7.30 -11.43
C LEU A 131 -8.07 -7.78 -10.41
N ARG A 132 -7.54 -8.97 -10.65
CA ARG A 132 -6.58 -9.64 -9.74
C ARG A 132 -5.12 -9.41 -10.11
N GLY A 133 -4.82 -8.35 -10.87
CA GLY A 133 -3.48 -8.05 -11.38
C GLY A 133 -2.44 -7.85 -10.26
N PHE A 134 -2.86 -7.40 -9.09
CA PHE A 134 -2.00 -7.22 -7.92
C PHE A 134 -1.43 -8.53 -7.34
N LEU A 135 -2.02 -9.68 -7.68
CA LEU A 135 -1.50 -11.00 -7.29
C LEU A 135 -0.37 -11.49 -8.20
N GLN A 136 -0.15 -10.83 -9.34
CA GLN A 136 0.86 -11.22 -10.31
C GLN A 136 2.22 -10.63 -9.94
N THR A 137 3.28 -11.30 -10.38
CA THR A 137 4.63 -10.73 -10.29
C THR A 137 4.75 -9.52 -11.20
N PHE A 138 5.22 -8.40 -10.63
CA PHE A 138 5.40 -7.17 -11.38
C PHE A 138 6.46 -7.36 -12.48
N THR A 139 6.07 -7.05 -13.72
CA THR A 139 6.99 -7.06 -14.86
C THR A 139 7.43 -5.64 -15.15
N TRP A 140 8.73 -5.39 -15.07
CA TRP A 140 9.30 -4.08 -15.38
C TRP A 140 8.99 -3.68 -16.83
N PRO A 141 8.44 -2.47 -17.07
CA PRO A 141 8.12 -2.02 -18.43
C PRO A 141 9.39 -1.79 -19.26
N VAL A 142 10.49 -1.39 -18.62
CA VAL A 142 11.81 -1.23 -19.21
C VAL A 142 12.86 -1.44 -18.12
N ARG A 143 14.04 -1.94 -18.50
CA ARG A 143 15.20 -2.06 -17.60
C ARG A 143 16.23 -0.98 -17.97
N GLY A 144 16.54 -0.10 -17.03
CA GLY A 144 17.46 1.03 -17.23
C GLY A 144 17.88 1.65 -15.90
N PRO A 145 18.81 2.64 -15.92
CA PRO A 145 19.17 3.38 -14.72
C PRO A 145 17.96 4.12 -14.15
N ILE A 146 17.93 4.23 -12.82
CA ILE A 146 16.90 4.94 -12.03
C ILE A 146 17.47 6.29 -11.59
#